data_AF-A0A089LNH9-F1
#
_entry.id   AF-A0A089LNH9-F1
#
_cell.length_a   1.000
_cell.length_b   1.000
_cell.length_c   1.000
_cell.angle_alpha   90.00
_cell.angle_beta   90.00
_cell.angle_gamma   90.00
#
_symmetry.space_group_name_H-M   'P 1'
#
loop_
_entity.id
_entity.type
_entity.pdbx_description
1 polymer ?
#
loop_
_entity_poly.entity_id
_entity_poly.type
_entity_poly.pdbx_seq_one_letter_code
_entity_poly.pdbx_strand_id
1 'polypeptide(L)'
;MNVKEMVRENNRLREQMTPFNRSYMEDMIIALRESGVNRQHAEELLLEAAHKLLEAQKRGKNAKQVFGEHPEEVFREVMDSAPRRPGIDAARIRPLIPLFALSWLLGIYGIAGLVVQGQTGSPGYFGTIGLFEILIVGLGAPILVELLMKWLNSLSEDDAPKAGKFDLKALGIYVAAVVAVVAVNAVLGGRLPVFPLSPWVALLLFAAGLAGQIRFFRRK
;
A
#
# COMPACT_ATOMS: atom_id res chain seq x y z
N MET A 1 -14.99 20.27 -17.49
CA MET A 1 -15.10 18.79 -17.57
C MET A 1 -14.73 18.22 -16.22
N ASN A 2 -15.35 17.12 -15.80
CA ASN A 2 -14.88 16.40 -14.59
C ASN A 2 -13.64 15.56 -14.90
N VAL A 3 -12.91 15.13 -13.86
CA VAL A 3 -11.68 14.33 -13.99
C VAL A 3 -11.89 13.06 -14.83
N LYS A 4 -13.02 12.38 -14.65
CA LYS A 4 -13.31 11.12 -15.37
C LYS A 4 -13.53 11.35 -16.87
N GLU A 5 -14.16 12.46 -17.23
CA GLU A 5 -14.34 12.90 -18.62
C GLU A 5 -12.99 13.26 -19.25
N MET A 6 -12.13 13.99 -18.53
CA MET A 6 -10.80 14.35 -19.03
C MET A 6 -9.93 13.12 -19.29
N VAL A 7 -9.94 12.13 -18.38
CA VAL A 7 -9.22 10.86 -18.59
C VAL A 7 -9.75 10.10 -19.80
N ARG A 8 -11.08 10.02 -19.96
CA ARG A 8 -11.70 9.35 -21.11
C ARG A 8 -11.33 10.01 -22.42
N GLU A 9 -11.37 11.34 -22.46
CA GLU A 9 -11.03 12.09 -23.65
C GLU A 9 -9.53 11.97 -23.96
N ASN A 10 -8.65 12.06 -22.97
CA ASN A 10 -7.22 11.86 -23.14
C ASN A 10 -6.90 10.47 -23.73
N ASN A 11 -7.56 9.42 -23.25
CA ASN A 11 -7.42 8.07 -23.81
C ASN A 11 -7.85 8.02 -25.29
N ARG A 12 -8.98 8.64 -25.65
CA ARG A 12 -9.47 8.72 -27.04
C ARG A 12 -8.51 9.49 -27.95
N LEU A 13 -7.86 10.53 -27.45
CA LEU A 13 -6.85 11.29 -28.19
C LEU A 13 -5.57 10.46 -28.39
N ARG A 14 -5.14 9.70 -27.38
CA ARG A 14 -3.95 8.83 -27.45
C ARG A 14 -4.07 7.70 -28.48
N GLU A 15 -5.27 7.18 -28.71
CA GLU A 15 -5.52 6.18 -29.76
C GLU A 15 -5.26 6.73 -31.18
N GLN A 16 -5.30 8.05 -31.37
CA GLN A 16 -5.05 8.71 -32.66
C GLN A 16 -3.57 9.10 -32.85
N MET A 17 -2.73 8.87 -31.84
CA MET A 17 -1.31 9.19 -31.90
C MET A 17 -0.51 8.09 -32.61
N THR A 18 0.61 8.47 -33.22
CA THR A 18 1.61 7.49 -33.66
C THR A 18 2.17 6.72 -32.45
N PRO A 19 2.68 5.49 -32.63
CA PRO A 19 3.22 4.70 -31.52
C PRO A 19 4.27 5.46 -30.69
N PHE A 20 5.14 6.23 -31.36
CA PHE A 20 6.15 7.05 -30.71
C PHE A 20 5.55 8.17 -29.84
N ASN A 21 4.63 8.95 -30.41
CA ASN A 21 3.98 10.06 -29.69
C ASN A 21 3.13 9.55 -28.52
N ARG A 22 2.49 8.39 -28.70
CA ARG A 22 1.72 7.73 -27.64
C ARG A 22 2.60 7.31 -26.47
N SER A 23 3.74 6.68 -26.74
CA SER A 23 4.71 6.29 -25.69
C SER A 23 5.20 7.51 -24.91
N TYR A 24 5.62 8.57 -25.61
CA TYR A 24 6.06 9.81 -24.98
C TYR A 24 4.97 10.44 -24.09
N MET A 25 3.71 10.41 -24.55
CA MET A 25 2.56 10.88 -23.77
C MET A 25 2.29 10.00 -22.54
N GLU A 26 2.50 8.68 -22.64
CA GLU A 26 2.37 7.75 -21.52
C GLU A 26 3.38 8.07 -20.40
N ASP A 27 4.63 8.33 -20.76
CA ASP A 27 5.68 8.71 -19.82
C ASP A 27 5.35 10.04 -19.11
N MET A 28 4.84 11.02 -19.85
CA MET A 28 4.37 12.31 -19.30
C MET A 28 3.20 12.13 -18.33
N ILE A 29 2.26 11.24 -18.65
CA ILE A 29 1.13 10.90 -17.78
C ILE A 29 1.62 10.31 -16.47
N ILE A 30 2.59 9.39 -16.52
CA ILE A 30 3.18 8.77 -15.32
C ILE A 30 3.84 9.85 -14.46
N ALA A 31 4.76 10.64 -15.04
CA ALA A 31 5.48 11.69 -14.32
C ALA A 31 4.53 12.68 -13.62
N LEU A 32 3.53 13.20 -14.34
CA LEU A 32 2.62 14.19 -13.77
C LEU A 32 1.66 13.59 -12.75
N ARG A 33 1.17 12.35 -12.95
CA ARG A 33 0.25 11.70 -11.99
C ARG A 33 0.94 11.22 -10.73
N GLU A 34 2.24 11.00 -10.75
CA GLU A 34 3.04 10.68 -9.56
C GLU A 34 3.42 11.92 -8.75
N SER A 35 3.38 13.09 -9.38
CA SER A 35 3.70 14.37 -8.75
C SER A 35 2.72 14.83 -7.64
N GLY A 36 3.12 15.91 -6.96
CA GLY A 36 2.32 16.66 -5.98
C GLY A 36 1.13 17.42 -6.55
N VAL A 37 1.02 17.52 -7.88
CA VAL A 37 0.05 18.39 -8.55
C VAL A 37 -1.39 17.95 -8.23
N ASN A 38 -2.28 18.93 -8.05
CA ASN A 38 -3.71 18.67 -7.84
C ASN A 38 -4.25 17.81 -9.01
N ARG A 39 -5.01 16.76 -8.69
CA ARG A 39 -5.47 15.79 -9.68
C ARG A 39 -6.26 16.42 -10.83
N GLN A 40 -7.12 17.40 -10.55
CA GLN A 40 -7.88 18.06 -11.61
C GLN A 40 -6.95 18.85 -12.53
N HIS A 41 -6.06 19.65 -11.94
CA HIS A 41 -5.08 20.43 -12.70
C HIS A 41 -4.13 19.55 -13.52
N ALA A 42 -3.68 18.41 -12.96
CA ALA A 42 -2.86 17.46 -13.69
C ALA A 42 -3.56 16.89 -14.94
N GLU A 43 -4.83 16.49 -14.83
CA GLU A 43 -5.57 15.98 -16.00
C GLU A 43 -5.89 17.09 -17.02
N GLU A 44 -6.07 18.35 -16.59
CA GLU A 44 -6.22 19.50 -17.49
C GLU A 44 -4.95 19.70 -18.33
N LEU A 45 -3.78 19.70 -17.69
CA LEU A 45 -2.47 19.82 -18.36
C LEU A 45 -2.21 18.66 -19.33
N LEU A 46 -2.52 17.42 -18.94
CA LEU A 46 -2.37 16.25 -19.81
C LEU A 46 -3.30 16.31 -21.01
N LEU A 47 -4.52 16.80 -20.82
CA LEU A 47 -5.48 16.98 -21.91
C LEU A 47 -5.01 18.05 -22.89
N GLU A 48 -4.47 19.18 -22.39
CA GLU A 48 -3.89 20.23 -23.22
C GLU A 48 -2.68 19.71 -24.02
N ALA A 49 -1.76 19.00 -23.36
CA ALA A 49 -0.61 18.39 -24.02
C ALA A 49 -1.02 17.38 -25.11
N ALA A 50 -2.06 16.57 -24.86
CA ALA A 50 -2.57 15.62 -25.85
C ALA A 50 -3.12 16.32 -27.11
N HIS A 51 -3.86 17.40 -26.95
CA HIS A 51 -4.35 18.20 -28.09
C HIS A 51 -3.20 18.82 -28.87
N LYS A 52 -2.25 19.47 -28.17
CA LYS A 52 -1.08 20.10 -28.79
C LYS A 52 -0.23 19.09 -29.55
N LEU A 53 -0.06 17.88 -29.00
CA LEU A 53 0.68 16.80 -29.66
C LEU A 53 0.00 16.33 -30.94
N LEU A 54 -1.32 16.10 -30.90
CA LEU A 54 -2.06 15.67 -32.09
C LEU A 54 -2.06 16.73 -33.19
N GLU A 55 -2.17 18.01 -32.81
CA GLU A 55 -2.08 19.10 -33.79
C GLU A 55 -0.70 19.16 -34.45
N ALA A 56 0.36 19.02 -33.66
CA ALA A 56 1.73 18.97 -34.18
C ALA A 56 1.98 17.73 -35.04
N GLN A 57 1.41 16.59 -34.66
CA GLN A 57 1.47 15.34 -35.44
C GLN A 57 0.85 15.50 -36.82
N LYS A 58 -0.28 16.20 -36.94
CA LYS A 58 -0.89 16.53 -38.24
C LYS A 58 0.03 17.34 -39.15
N ARG A 59 0.99 18.08 -38.56
CA ARG A 59 2.02 18.85 -39.26
C ARG A 59 3.32 18.06 -39.44
N GLY A 60 3.32 16.75 -39.17
CA GLY A 60 4.47 15.86 -39.32
C GLY A 60 5.52 15.98 -38.21
N LYS A 61 5.21 16.64 -37.08
CA LYS A 61 6.13 16.77 -35.94
C LYS A 61 5.89 15.66 -34.92
N ASN A 62 6.97 15.16 -34.31
CA ASN A 62 6.90 14.20 -33.22
C ASN A 62 6.94 14.90 -31.84
N ALA A 63 6.66 14.14 -30.77
CA ALA A 63 6.57 14.67 -29.41
C ALA A 63 7.87 15.35 -28.94
N LYS A 64 9.04 14.81 -29.28
CA LYS A 64 10.34 15.40 -28.93
C LYS A 64 10.54 16.78 -29.54
N GLN A 65 10.10 16.97 -30.78
CA GLN A 65 10.15 18.26 -31.45
C GLN A 65 9.18 19.29 -30.88
N VAL A 66 8.16 18.86 -30.13
CA VAL A 66 7.12 19.73 -29.56
C VAL A 66 7.39 20.06 -28.10
N PHE A 67 7.88 19.08 -27.35
CA PHE A 67 8.00 19.12 -25.90
C PHE A 67 9.43 18.96 -25.37
N GLY A 68 10.38 18.62 -26.24
CA GLY A 68 11.77 18.35 -25.87
C GLY A 68 12.05 16.86 -25.69
N GLU A 69 13.32 16.53 -25.43
CA GLU A 69 13.77 15.13 -25.36
C GLU A 69 13.11 14.31 -24.24
N HIS A 70 12.78 14.97 -23.12
CA HIS A 70 12.41 14.35 -21.86
C HIS A 70 10.95 14.65 -21.45
N PRO A 71 10.04 13.66 -21.50
CA PRO A 71 8.63 13.82 -21.09
C PRO A 71 8.45 14.38 -19.67
N GLU A 72 9.33 13.98 -18.74
CA GLU A 72 9.34 14.38 -17.35
C GLU A 72 9.67 15.87 -17.14
N GLU A 73 10.28 16.53 -18.14
CA GLU A 73 10.64 17.94 -18.04
C GLU A 73 9.52 18.88 -18.43
N VAL A 74 8.52 18.38 -19.18
CA VAL A 74 7.45 19.16 -19.79
C VAL A 74 6.66 19.95 -18.75
N PHE A 75 6.47 19.37 -17.57
CA PHE A 75 5.74 19.99 -16.47
C PHE A 75 6.61 20.19 -15.22
N ARG A 76 7.94 20.20 -15.35
CA ARG A 76 8.86 20.27 -14.20
C ARG A 76 8.55 21.47 -13.30
N GLU A 77 8.33 22.65 -13.88
CA GLU A 77 7.98 23.87 -13.14
C GLU A 77 6.69 23.73 -12.31
N VAL A 78 5.66 23.11 -12.91
CA VAL A 78 4.38 22.87 -12.22
C VAL A 78 4.53 21.79 -11.14
N MET A 79 5.31 20.75 -11.41
CA MET A 79 5.58 19.68 -10.45
C MET A 79 6.40 20.17 -9.25
N ASP A 80 7.39 21.03 -9.49
CA ASP A 80 8.27 21.58 -8.44
C ASP A 80 7.57 22.60 -7.56
N SER A 81 6.62 23.36 -8.12
CA SER A 81 5.78 24.30 -7.37
C SER A 81 4.62 23.64 -6.61
N ALA A 82 4.29 22.38 -6.93
CA ALA A 82 3.23 21.67 -6.26
C ALA A 82 3.65 21.24 -4.84
N PRO A 83 2.72 21.27 -3.86
CA PRO A 83 3.00 20.70 -2.56
C PRO A 83 3.34 19.21 -2.75
N ARG A 84 4.46 18.76 -2.19
CA ARG A 84 4.79 17.33 -2.18
C ARG A 84 3.57 16.58 -1.67
N ARG A 85 3.13 15.52 -2.38
CA ARG A 85 2.05 14.67 -1.87
C ARG A 85 2.39 14.34 -0.42
N PRO A 86 1.44 14.48 0.52
CA PRO A 86 1.66 13.97 1.86
C PRO A 86 1.81 12.45 1.71
N GLY A 87 3.06 12.01 1.56
CA GLY A 87 3.42 10.62 1.76
C GLY A 87 2.80 10.22 3.08
N ILE A 88 2.26 9.01 3.14
CA ILE A 88 1.72 8.56 4.42
C ILE A 88 2.90 8.58 5.38
N ASP A 89 2.89 9.52 6.32
CA ASP A 89 4.03 9.74 7.20
C ASP A 89 4.34 8.41 7.88
N ALA A 90 5.48 7.82 7.52
CA ALA A 90 5.86 6.50 7.96
C ALA A 90 5.93 6.47 9.50
N ALA A 91 6.29 7.60 10.13
CA ALA A 91 6.30 7.75 11.57
C ALA A 91 4.88 7.68 12.18
N ARG A 92 3.85 8.13 11.44
CA ARG A 92 2.45 8.07 11.87
C ARG A 92 1.84 6.68 11.72
N ILE A 93 2.24 5.90 10.71
CA ILE A 93 1.69 4.56 10.45
C ILE A 93 2.37 3.50 11.32
N ARG A 94 3.69 3.60 11.52
CA ARG A 94 4.48 2.56 12.21
C ARG A 94 3.89 2.11 13.57
N PRO A 95 3.41 3.00 14.47
CA PRO A 95 2.77 2.56 15.71
C PRO A 95 1.36 1.96 15.52
N LEU A 96 0.70 2.17 14.37
CA LEU A 96 -0.62 1.61 14.07
C LEU A 96 -0.56 0.17 13.56
N ILE A 97 0.54 -0.23 12.91
CA ILE A 97 0.74 -1.61 12.42
C ILE A 97 0.45 -2.68 13.49
N PRO A 98 1.05 -2.62 14.70
CA PRO A 98 0.78 -3.65 15.72
C PRO A 98 -0.67 -3.61 16.21
N LEU A 99 -1.27 -2.42 16.33
CA LEU A 99 -2.68 -2.27 16.72
C LEU A 99 -3.62 -2.88 15.68
N PHE A 100 -3.31 -2.73 14.39
CA PHE A 100 -4.12 -3.30 13.32
C PHE A 100 -3.99 -4.81 13.30
N ALA A 101 -2.78 -5.33 13.40
CA ALA A 101 -2.53 -6.77 13.45
C ALA A 101 -3.24 -7.44 14.65
N LEU A 102 -3.16 -6.84 15.84
CA LEU A 102 -3.86 -7.32 17.03
C LEU A 102 -5.39 -7.22 16.88
N SER A 103 -5.90 -6.14 16.29
CA SER A 103 -7.35 -6.03 16.00
C SER A 103 -7.81 -7.18 15.12
N TRP A 104 -7.10 -7.47 14.02
CA TRP A 104 -7.44 -8.58 13.12
C TRP A 104 -7.30 -9.94 13.78
N LEU A 105 -6.30 -10.15 14.64
CA LEU A 105 -6.19 -11.35 15.47
C LEU A 105 -7.46 -11.54 16.31
N LEU A 106 -7.92 -10.50 17.01
CA LEU A 106 -9.15 -10.56 17.81
C LEU A 106 -10.38 -10.85 16.95
N GLY A 107 -10.45 -10.31 15.73
CA GLY A 107 -11.51 -10.63 14.78
C GLY A 107 -11.53 -12.13 14.41
N ILE A 108 -10.36 -12.72 14.16
CA ILE A 108 -10.22 -14.16 13.89
C ILE A 108 -10.66 -14.99 15.10
N TYR A 109 -10.19 -14.65 16.30
CA TYR A 109 -10.59 -15.34 17.54
C TYR A 109 -12.11 -15.24 17.77
N GLY A 110 -12.70 -14.08 17.54
CA GLY A 110 -14.14 -13.87 17.66
C GLY A 110 -14.96 -14.69 16.68
N ILE A 111 -14.63 -14.63 15.38
CA ILE A 111 -15.35 -15.36 14.33
C ILE A 111 -15.16 -16.87 14.51
N ALA A 112 -13.93 -17.34 14.63
CA ALA A 112 -13.63 -18.76 14.78
C ALA A 112 -14.21 -19.32 16.08
N GLY A 113 -14.16 -18.56 17.17
CA GLY A 113 -14.74 -18.95 18.45
C GLY A 113 -16.25 -19.15 18.39
N LEU A 114 -16.99 -18.28 17.68
CA LEU A 114 -18.43 -18.48 17.48
C LEU A 114 -18.73 -19.69 16.59
N VAL A 115 -17.95 -19.90 15.53
CA VAL A 115 -18.11 -21.06 14.64
C VAL A 115 -17.89 -22.38 15.39
N VAL A 116 -16.86 -22.44 16.24
CA VAL A 116 -16.57 -23.63 17.07
C VAL A 116 -17.61 -23.80 18.17
N GLN A 117 -18.04 -22.70 18.81
CA GLN A 117 -19.08 -22.73 19.83
C GLN A 117 -20.42 -23.23 19.27
N GLY A 118 -20.78 -22.83 18.05
CA GLY A 118 -22.00 -23.31 17.39
C GLY A 118 -22.01 -24.82 17.11
N GLN A 119 -20.83 -25.45 17.00
CA GLN A 119 -20.70 -26.89 16.73
C GLN A 119 -20.52 -27.72 18.00
N THR A 120 -19.78 -27.20 18.98
CA THR A 120 -19.30 -27.98 20.14
C THR A 120 -19.91 -27.52 21.47
N GLY A 121 -20.67 -26.43 21.48
CA GLY A 121 -21.21 -25.79 22.68
C GLY A 121 -20.19 -24.96 23.48
N SER A 122 -18.91 -25.00 23.10
CA SER A 122 -17.82 -24.27 23.76
C SER A 122 -16.95 -23.55 22.72
N PRO A 123 -16.40 -22.36 23.01
CA PRO A 123 -15.46 -21.70 22.09
C PRO A 123 -14.10 -22.41 21.99
N GLY A 124 -13.84 -23.43 22.82
CA GLY A 124 -12.60 -24.20 22.81
C GLY A 124 -11.36 -23.32 22.97
N TYR A 125 -10.32 -23.58 22.16
CA TYR A 125 -9.07 -22.81 22.14
C TYR A 125 -9.29 -21.31 21.84
N PHE A 126 -10.33 -20.96 21.09
CA PHE A 126 -10.64 -19.56 20.76
C PHE A 126 -11.31 -18.79 21.91
N GLY A 127 -11.63 -19.45 23.03
CA GLY A 127 -12.14 -18.81 24.25
C GLY A 127 -11.06 -18.19 25.14
N THR A 128 -9.79 -18.31 24.76
CA THR A 128 -8.64 -17.82 25.51
C THR A 128 -7.61 -17.22 24.56
N ILE A 129 -6.94 -16.15 24.97
CA ILE A 129 -5.79 -15.60 24.24
C ILE A 129 -4.56 -15.62 25.15
N GLY A 130 -3.45 -16.18 24.68
CA GLY A 130 -2.21 -16.15 25.45
C GLY A 130 -1.46 -14.84 25.26
N LEU A 131 -0.67 -14.48 26.28
CA LEU A 131 0.28 -13.37 26.19
C LEU A 131 1.23 -13.55 25.01
N PHE A 132 1.57 -14.80 24.72
CA PHE A 132 2.50 -15.16 23.66
C PHE A 132 2.00 -14.79 22.26
N GLU A 133 0.74 -15.08 21.95
CA GLU A 133 0.12 -14.74 20.67
C GLU A 133 0.07 -13.21 20.48
N ILE A 134 -0.23 -12.48 21.55
CA ILE A 134 -0.21 -11.00 21.56
C ILE A 134 1.20 -10.49 21.25
N LEU A 135 2.24 -11.08 21.84
CA LEU A 135 3.63 -10.68 21.61
C LEU A 135 4.11 -11.02 20.19
N ILE A 136 3.84 -12.24 19.70
CA ILE A 136 4.17 -12.63 18.33
C ILE A 136 3.52 -11.67 17.33
N VAL A 137 2.23 -11.41 17.47
CA VAL A 137 1.50 -10.61 16.48
C VAL A 137 1.88 -9.14 16.62
N GLY A 138 1.96 -8.63 17.85
CA GLY A 138 2.32 -7.24 18.14
C GLY A 138 3.74 -6.87 17.71
N LEU A 139 4.72 -7.76 17.88
CA LEU A 139 6.11 -7.49 17.48
C LEU A 139 6.44 -8.00 16.08
N GLY A 140 5.87 -9.14 15.68
CA GLY A 140 6.14 -9.78 14.39
C GLY A 140 5.55 -9.01 13.21
N ALA A 141 4.34 -8.47 13.34
CA ALA A 141 3.70 -7.75 12.22
C ALA A 141 4.50 -6.51 11.77
N PRO A 142 4.99 -5.61 12.66
CA PRO A 142 5.87 -4.52 12.27
C PRO A 142 7.15 -4.97 11.55
N ILE A 143 7.80 -6.02 12.05
CA ILE A 143 9.03 -6.56 11.45
C ILE A 143 8.75 -7.10 10.05
N LEU A 144 7.66 -7.86 9.90
CA LEU A 144 7.25 -8.43 8.62
C LEU A 144 6.92 -7.34 7.59
N VAL A 145 6.18 -6.30 8.01
CA VAL A 145 5.85 -5.17 7.14
C VAL A 145 7.13 -4.42 6.72
N GLU A 146 8.08 -4.21 7.62
CA GLU A 146 9.35 -3.56 7.26
C GLU A 146 10.17 -4.39 6.27
N LEU A 147 10.23 -5.70 6.45
CA LEU A 147 10.88 -6.61 5.50
C LEU A 147 10.21 -6.56 4.13
N LEU A 148 8.87 -6.58 4.10
CA LEU A 148 8.09 -6.47 2.87
C LEU A 148 8.32 -5.14 2.16
N MET A 149 8.31 -4.02 2.89
CA MET A 149 8.54 -2.69 2.32
C MET A 149 9.95 -2.54 1.76
N LYS A 150 10.97 -3.07 2.46
CA LYS A 150 12.34 -3.13 1.93
C LYS A 150 12.41 -3.93 0.63
N TRP A 151 11.70 -5.05 0.55
CA TRP A 151 11.63 -5.85 -0.67
C TRP A 151 10.90 -5.11 -1.80
N LEU A 152 9.74 -4.51 -1.54
CA LEU A 152 8.98 -3.75 -2.53
C LEU A 152 9.79 -2.57 -3.08
N ASN A 153 10.45 -1.80 -2.22
CA ASN A 153 11.31 -0.69 -2.64
C ASN A 153 12.47 -1.16 -3.51
N SER A 154 13.02 -2.35 -3.23
CA SER A 154 14.09 -2.96 -4.04
C SER A 154 13.66 -3.37 -5.46
N LEU A 155 12.36 -3.35 -5.75
CA LEU A 155 11.79 -3.62 -7.08
C LEU A 155 11.44 -2.34 -7.85
N SER A 156 11.46 -1.17 -7.20
CA SER A 156 10.92 0.10 -7.73
C SER A 156 11.97 1.10 -8.21
N GLU A 157 13.27 0.76 -8.21
CA GLU A 157 14.30 1.62 -8.81
C GLU A 157 14.44 1.32 -10.32
N ASP A 158 13.86 2.20 -11.13
CA ASP A 158 14.11 2.29 -12.57
C ASP A 158 15.55 2.76 -12.84
N ASP A 159 16.40 1.84 -13.28
CA ASP A 159 17.31 1.96 -14.42
C ASP A 159 18.12 0.64 -14.55
N ALA A 160 17.68 -0.22 -15.47
CA ALA A 160 18.14 -1.59 -15.73
C ALA A 160 17.92 -2.60 -14.58
N PRO A 161 17.28 -3.76 -14.85
CA PRO A 161 16.83 -4.70 -13.82
C PRO A 161 18.02 -5.44 -13.21
N LYS A 162 18.61 -4.88 -12.16
CA LYS A 162 19.32 -5.69 -11.17
C LYS A 162 18.32 -5.93 -10.05
N ALA A 163 17.70 -7.11 -10.05
CA ALA A 163 16.85 -7.54 -8.95
C ALA A 163 17.53 -7.18 -7.64
N GLY A 164 16.96 -6.23 -6.89
CA GLY A 164 17.42 -5.90 -5.56
C GLY A 164 17.56 -7.20 -4.80
N LYS A 165 18.75 -7.48 -4.26
CA LYS A 165 19.02 -8.76 -3.61
C LYS A 165 18.06 -8.87 -2.44
N PHE A 166 17.05 -9.74 -2.58
CA PHE A 166 16.16 -10.07 -1.48
C PHE A 166 17.02 -10.36 -0.25
N ASP A 167 16.76 -9.67 0.87
CA ASP A 167 17.56 -9.83 2.08
C ASP A 167 17.20 -11.16 2.74
N LEU A 168 17.75 -12.23 2.16
CA LEU A 168 17.58 -13.61 2.59
C LEU A 168 18.07 -13.80 4.03
N LYS A 169 19.00 -12.94 4.49
CA LYS A 169 19.48 -12.94 5.88
C LYS A 169 18.42 -12.35 6.79
N ALA A 170 17.82 -11.21 6.46
CA ALA A 170 16.75 -10.63 7.26
C ALA A 170 15.51 -11.54 7.31
N LEU A 171 15.12 -12.17 6.19
CA LEU A 171 14.07 -13.19 6.19
C LEU A 171 14.46 -14.39 7.05
N GLY A 172 15.69 -14.90 6.90
CA GLY A 172 16.19 -16.02 7.68
C GLY A 172 16.19 -15.73 9.19
N ILE A 173 16.60 -14.52 9.59
CA ILE A 173 16.55 -14.04 10.98
C ILE A 173 15.10 -13.95 11.47
N TYR A 174 14.19 -13.40 10.66
CA TYR A 174 12.77 -13.32 11.01
C TYR A 174 12.16 -14.71 11.21
N VAL A 175 12.38 -15.63 10.26
CA VAL A 175 11.90 -17.02 10.36
C VAL A 175 12.51 -17.73 11.56
N ALA A 176 13.82 -17.58 11.78
CA ALA A 176 14.49 -18.15 12.95
C ALA A 176 13.97 -17.56 14.26
N ALA A 177 13.68 -16.25 14.31
CA ALA A 177 13.08 -15.60 15.47
C ALA A 177 11.66 -16.14 15.72
N VAL A 178 10.82 -16.25 14.69
CA VAL A 178 9.48 -16.85 14.82
C VAL A 178 9.57 -18.29 15.30
N VAL A 179 10.44 -19.11 14.72
CA VAL A 179 10.65 -20.51 15.11
C VAL A 179 11.17 -20.61 16.55
N ALA A 180 12.14 -19.78 16.94
CA ALA A 180 12.67 -19.74 18.30
C ALA A 180 11.57 -19.35 19.30
N VAL A 181 10.76 -18.34 18.96
CA VAL A 181 9.65 -17.88 19.78
C VAL A 181 8.60 -19.00 19.91
N VAL A 182 8.22 -19.68 18.82
CA VAL A 182 7.32 -20.85 18.84
C VAL A 182 7.91 -22.00 19.67
N ALA A 183 9.21 -22.29 19.55
CA ALA A 183 9.88 -23.33 20.33
C ALA A 183 9.90 -22.98 21.83
N VAL A 184 10.13 -21.71 22.17
CA VAL A 184 10.01 -21.20 23.54
C VAL A 184 8.59 -21.42 24.07
N ASN A 185 7.55 -21.16 23.28
CA ASN A 185 6.18 -21.48 23.68
C ASN A 185 5.92 -22.98 23.78
N ALA A 186 6.48 -23.83 22.92
CA ALA A 186 6.33 -25.27 23.06
C ALA A 186 6.94 -25.79 24.38
N VAL A 187 8.06 -25.19 24.83
CA VAL A 187 8.75 -25.56 26.08
C VAL A 187 8.13 -24.90 27.32
N LEU A 188 7.65 -23.66 27.19
CA LEU A 188 7.05 -22.86 28.27
C LEU A 188 5.52 -22.88 28.27
N GLY A 189 4.88 -23.63 27.38
CA GLY A 189 3.48 -23.51 26.94
C GLY A 189 2.36 -23.76 27.94
N GLY A 190 2.69 -23.80 29.24
CA GLY A 190 1.74 -23.78 30.34
C GLY A 190 2.12 -22.82 31.47
N ARG A 191 3.21 -22.06 31.33
CA ARG A 191 3.71 -21.11 32.35
C ARG A 191 3.40 -19.66 32.04
N LEU A 192 3.16 -19.33 30.78
CA LEU A 192 2.77 -17.98 30.40
C LEU A 192 1.28 -17.75 30.68
N PRO A 193 0.91 -16.53 31.11
CA PRO A 193 -0.49 -16.23 31.40
C PRO A 193 -1.33 -16.31 30.12
N VAL A 194 -2.44 -17.04 30.23
CA VAL A 194 -3.53 -17.03 29.26
C VAL A 194 -4.69 -16.24 29.84
N PHE A 195 -5.31 -15.43 29.00
CA PHE A 195 -6.42 -14.57 29.39
C PHE A 195 -7.72 -15.13 28.81
N PRO A 196 -8.79 -15.24 29.61
CA PRO A 196 -10.09 -15.60 29.07
C PRO A 196 -10.56 -14.51 28.12
N LEU A 197 -10.96 -14.91 26.92
CA LEU A 197 -11.43 -14.02 25.87
C LEU A 197 -12.69 -14.61 25.24
N SER A 198 -13.85 -14.12 25.69
CA SER A 198 -15.12 -14.49 25.08
C SER A 198 -15.13 -14.09 23.60
N PRO A 199 -15.63 -14.94 22.67
CA PRO A 199 -15.71 -14.61 21.25
C PRO A 199 -16.44 -13.29 20.97
N TRP A 200 -17.49 -13.00 21.74
CA TRP A 200 -18.24 -11.74 21.63
C TRP A 200 -17.41 -10.52 22.03
N VAL A 201 -16.61 -10.64 23.10
CA VAL A 201 -15.69 -9.57 23.52
C VAL A 201 -14.62 -9.35 22.46
N ALA A 202 -14.08 -10.42 21.89
CA ALA A 202 -13.11 -10.33 20.80
C ALA A 202 -13.68 -9.59 19.57
N LEU A 203 -14.93 -9.89 19.19
CA LEU A 203 -15.62 -9.18 18.11
C LEU A 203 -15.89 -7.71 18.42
N LEU A 204 -16.26 -7.37 19.65
CA LEU A 204 -16.45 -5.97 20.06
C LEU A 204 -15.15 -5.18 19.97
N LEU A 205 -14.04 -5.75 20.46
CA LEU A 205 -12.71 -5.14 20.35
C LEU A 205 -12.27 -5.01 18.90
N PHE A 206 -12.54 -6.02 18.07
CA PHE A 206 -12.29 -5.98 16.63
C PHE A 206 -13.09 -4.86 15.95
N ALA A 207 -14.39 -4.72 16.27
CA ALA A 207 -15.24 -3.67 15.71
C ALA A 207 -14.76 -2.27 16.12
N ALA A 208 -14.36 -2.10 17.38
CA ALA A 208 -13.76 -0.85 17.87
C ALA A 208 -12.43 -0.53 17.14
N GLY A 209 -11.59 -1.56 16.96
CA GLY A 209 -10.35 -1.46 16.18
C GLY A 209 -10.64 -1.03 14.74
N LEU A 210 -11.55 -1.72 14.04
CA LEU A 210 -11.97 -1.37 12.68
C LEU A 210 -12.50 0.06 12.56
N ALA A 211 -13.33 0.51 13.51
CA ALA A 211 -13.82 1.89 13.53
C ALA A 211 -12.67 2.91 13.62
N GLY A 212 -11.66 2.60 14.45
CA GLY A 212 -10.42 3.37 14.52
C GLY A 212 -9.64 3.39 13.20
N GLN A 213 -9.49 2.24 12.55
CA GLN A 213 -8.83 2.09 11.25
C GLN A 213 -9.54 2.93 10.18
N ILE A 214 -10.87 2.79 10.07
CA ILE A 214 -11.70 3.52 9.10
C ILE A 214 -11.58 5.02 9.32
N ARG A 215 -11.64 5.50 10.57
CA ARG A 215 -11.49 6.93 10.88
C ARG A 215 -10.10 7.46 10.52
N PHE A 216 -9.05 6.67 10.70
CA PHE A 216 -7.68 7.04 10.32
C PHE A 216 -7.57 7.23 8.79
N PHE A 217 -8.10 6.28 8.01
CA PHE A 217 -8.05 6.37 6.54
C PHE A 217 -9.01 7.40 5.93
N ARG A 218 -10.14 7.68 6.60
CA ARG A 218 -11.11 8.73 6.18
C ARG A 218 -10.67 10.17 6.48
N ARG A 219 -9.56 10.38 7.22
CA ARG A 219 -9.00 11.72 7.48
C ARG A 219 -8.02 12.17 6.38
N LYS A 220 -8.06 11.54 5.21
CA LYS A 220 -7.42 11.98 3.97
C LYS A 220 -8.50 12.42 2.98
#